data_AF-V9GC75-F1
#
_entry.id   AF-V9GC75-F1
#
_cell.length_a   1.000
_cell.length_b   1.000
_cell.length_c   1.000
_cell.angle_alpha   90.00
_cell.angle_beta   90.00
_cell.angle_gamma   90.00
#
_symmetry.space_group_name_H-M   'P 1'
#
loop_
_entity.id
_entity.type
_entity.pdbx_description
1 polymer ?
#
loop_
_entity_poly.entity_id
_entity_poly.type
_entity_poly.pdbx_seq_one_letter_code
_entity_poly.pdbx_strand_id
1 'polypeptide(L)'
;MEVQLTPFIMLDGHAKEAIAFYEQALDAQVVFQQTYGEAPGEAGQAVPESGRDRVAHSVLKIGGADLFVADSEPGVSFPHSKQVNICITVSDQEQARRYYDSLREGGRVDLELQAIHFSPLYDGNR
;
A
#
# COMPACT_ATOMS: atom_id res chain seq x y z
N MET A 1 -6.73 -12.04 -23.86
CA MET A 1 -5.79 -12.17 -22.73
C MET A 1 -5.92 -10.90 -21.93
N GLU A 2 -6.32 -11.03 -20.68
CA GLU A 2 -6.43 -9.90 -19.75
C GLU A 2 -5.11 -9.81 -18.98
N VAL A 3 -4.55 -8.61 -18.85
CA VAL A 3 -3.30 -8.34 -18.14
C VAL A 3 -3.60 -7.29 -17.09
N GLN A 4 -3.37 -7.61 -15.83
CA GLN A 4 -3.55 -6.71 -14.69
C GLN A 4 -2.19 -6.33 -14.11
N LEU A 5 -1.97 -5.03 -13.88
CA LEU A 5 -0.81 -4.52 -13.17
C LEU A 5 -1.23 -4.17 -11.75
N THR A 6 -0.64 -4.84 -10.76
CA THR A 6 -0.95 -4.62 -9.34
C THR A 6 0.25 -3.98 -8.66
N PRO A 7 0.12 -2.78 -8.08
CA PRO A 7 1.19 -2.20 -7.29
C PRO A 7 1.51 -3.08 -6.09
N PHE A 8 2.81 -3.24 -5.81
CA PHE A 8 3.31 -3.96 -4.65
C PHE A 8 4.17 -3.00 -3.82
N ILE A 9 3.69 -2.64 -2.64
CA ILE A 9 4.42 -1.85 -1.66
C ILE A 9 5.18 -2.79 -0.72
N MET A 10 6.50 -2.65 -0.68
CA MET A 10 7.37 -3.41 0.22
C MET A 10 7.95 -2.48 1.28
N LEU A 11 7.75 -2.83 2.55
CA LEU A 11 8.12 -2.03 3.72
C LEU A 11 9.11 -2.79 4.60
N ASP A 12 9.71 -2.11 5.59
CA ASP A 12 10.62 -2.75 6.54
C ASP A 12 9.96 -2.88 7.92
N GLY A 13 9.09 -3.88 8.08
CA GLY A 13 8.43 -4.19 9.35
C GLY A 13 7.26 -3.27 9.72
N HIS A 14 6.68 -2.57 8.74
CA HIS A 14 5.60 -1.60 8.92
C HIS A 14 4.35 -1.91 8.07
N ALA A 15 4.27 -3.11 7.47
CA ALA A 15 3.16 -3.46 6.60
C ALA A 15 1.82 -3.50 7.34
N LYS A 16 1.77 -3.94 8.60
CA LYS A 16 0.50 -3.99 9.36
C LYS A 16 -0.06 -2.59 9.59
N GLU A 17 0.79 -1.64 9.94
CA GLU A 17 0.44 -0.25 10.14
C GLU A 17 -0.02 0.40 8.83
N ALA A 18 0.70 0.14 7.73
CA ALA A 18 0.31 0.63 6.41
C ALA A 18 -1.03 0.05 5.94
N ILE A 19 -1.27 -1.24 6.17
CA ILE A 19 -2.54 -1.90 5.86
C ILE A 19 -3.68 -1.23 6.63
N ALA A 20 -3.54 -1.09 7.95
CA ALA A 20 -4.56 -0.44 8.79
C ALA A 20 -4.82 1.02 8.35
N PHE A 21 -3.77 1.74 7.96
CA PHE A 21 -3.92 3.06 7.39
C PHE A 21 -4.73 3.04 6.08
N TYR A 22 -4.44 2.13 5.15
CA TYR A 22 -5.19 2.03 3.90
C TYR A 22 -6.65 1.57 4.09
N GLU A 23 -6.93 0.71 5.07
CA GLU A 23 -8.31 0.35 5.45
C GLU A 23 -9.11 1.59 5.85
N GLN A 24 -8.51 2.50 6.62
CA GLN A 24 -9.15 3.73 7.08
C GLN A 24 -9.20 4.83 6.01
N ALA A 25 -8.07 5.07 5.34
CA ALA A 25 -7.90 6.19 4.43
C ALA A 25 -8.58 5.94 3.08
N LEU A 26 -8.56 4.70 2.59
CA LEU A 26 -8.98 4.32 1.25
C LEU A 26 -10.14 3.33 1.23
N ASP A 27 -10.77 3.05 2.37
CA ASP A 27 -11.80 2.01 2.52
C ASP A 27 -11.30 0.64 2.00
N ALA A 28 -10.00 0.37 2.17
CA ALA A 28 -9.40 -0.88 1.71
C ALA A 28 -9.95 -2.06 2.51
N GLN A 29 -10.07 -3.21 1.84
CA GLN A 29 -10.48 -4.47 2.45
C GLN A 29 -9.36 -5.48 2.32
N VAL A 30 -8.89 -6.01 3.44
CA VAL A 30 -7.93 -7.12 3.43
C VAL A 30 -8.65 -8.40 3.01
N VAL A 31 -8.37 -8.89 1.80
CA VAL A 31 -8.94 -10.14 1.29
C VAL A 31 -8.02 -11.34 1.56
N PHE A 32 -6.73 -11.08 1.75
CA PHE A 32 -5.75 -12.08 2.14
C PHE A 32 -4.61 -11.42 2.91
N GLN A 33 -4.12 -12.09 3.94
CA GLN A 33 -2.91 -11.71 4.66
C GLN A 33 -2.24 -12.97 5.22
N GLN A 34 -0.92 -13.04 5.09
CA GLN A 34 -0.10 -14.10 5.64
C GLN A 34 1.20 -13.51 6.19
N THR A 35 1.56 -13.95 7.39
CA THR A 35 2.84 -13.62 8.02
C THR A 35 3.93 -14.62 7.66
N TYR A 36 5.20 -14.24 7.84
CA TYR A 36 6.33 -15.17 7.65
C TYR A 36 6.25 -16.38 8.61
N GLY A 37 5.64 -16.23 9.79
CA GLY A 37 5.44 -17.34 10.73
C GLY A 37 4.37 -18.36 10.30
N GLU A 38 3.45 -17.97 9.41
CA GLU A 38 2.37 -18.80 8.87
C GLU A 38 2.70 -19.37 7.48
N ALA A 39 3.65 -18.78 6.76
CA ALA A 39 4.10 -19.26 5.48
C ALA A 39 4.77 -20.65 5.60
N PRO A 40 4.54 -21.58 4.67
CA PRO A 40 5.31 -22.82 4.63
C PRO A 40 6.77 -22.46 4.38
N GLY A 41 7.60 -22.55 5.42
CA GLY A 41 9.03 -22.23 5.31
C GLY A 41 9.71 -23.10 4.26
N GLU A 42 10.71 -22.55 3.57
CA GLU A 42 11.61 -23.38 2.79
C GLU A 42 12.27 -24.42 3.72
N ALA A 43 12.33 -25.68 3.27
CA ALA A 43 12.83 -26.77 4.09
C ALA A 43 14.23 -26.46 4.64
N GLY A 44 14.32 -26.20 5.95
CA GLY A 44 15.58 -25.93 6.65
C GLY A 44 15.85 -24.47 7.03
N GLN A 45 15.00 -23.51 6.64
CA GLN A 45 15.13 -22.13 7.09
C GLN A 45 14.09 -21.80 8.17
N ALA A 46 14.53 -21.72 9.43
CA ALA A 46 13.71 -21.21 10.50
C ALA A 46 13.65 -19.68 10.42
N VAL A 47 12.47 -19.11 10.22
CA VAL A 47 12.26 -17.66 10.34
C VAL A 47 12.63 -17.25 11.78
N PRO A 48 13.55 -16.28 11.98
CA PRO A 48 13.88 -15.77 13.30
C PRO A 48 12.62 -15.33 14.04
N GLU A 49 12.54 -15.55 15.35
CA GLU A 49 11.35 -15.21 16.15
C GLU A 49 10.94 -13.74 15.97
N SER A 50 11.92 -12.84 15.89
CA SER A 50 11.74 -11.40 15.63
C SER A 50 11.12 -11.06 14.27
N GLY A 51 11.09 -12.00 13.33
CA GLY A 51 10.56 -11.84 11.98
C GLY A 51 9.24 -12.54 11.74
N ARG A 52 8.75 -13.36 12.68
CA ARG A 52 7.56 -14.22 12.46
C ARG A 52 6.30 -13.40 12.22
N ASP A 53 6.17 -12.25 12.88
CA ASP A 53 4.99 -11.39 12.80
C ASP A 53 4.99 -10.43 11.60
N ARG A 54 6.09 -10.37 10.82
CA ARG A 54 6.15 -9.56 9.60
C ARG A 54 5.20 -10.10 8.54
N VAL A 55 4.57 -9.23 7.77
CA VAL A 55 3.65 -9.62 6.69
C VAL A 55 4.46 -10.12 5.51
N ALA A 56 4.36 -11.39 5.17
CA ALA A 56 5.03 -11.96 4.00
C ALA A 56 4.29 -11.61 2.70
N HIS A 57 2.95 -11.60 2.75
CA HIS A 57 2.12 -11.20 1.63
C HIS A 57 0.74 -10.76 2.11
N SER A 58 0.18 -9.75 1.46
CA SER A 58 -1.22 -9.38 1.64
C SER A 58 -1.83 -8.87 0.34
N VAL A 59 -3.14 -9.04 0.24
CA VAL A 59 -3.96 -8.52 -0.85
C VAL A 59 -5.04 -7.64 -0.25
N LEU A 60 -5.03 -6.38 -0.66
CA LEU A 60 -6.02 -5.38 -0.30
C LEU A 60 -6.86 -5.07 -1.53
N LYS A 61 -8.17 -4.97 -1.35
CA LYS A 61 -9.10 -4.51 -2.38
C LYS A 61 -9.59 -3.10 -2.04
N ILE A 62 -9.43 -2.17 -2.98
CA ILE A 62 -9.89 -0.78 -2.87
C ILE A 62 -10.89 -0.56 -4.00
N GLY A 63 -12.18 -0.67 -3.69
CA GLY A 63 -13.23 -0.76 -4.71
C GLY A 63 -12.98 -1.93 -5.66
N GLY A 64 -12.71 -1.62 -6.94
CA GLY A 64 -12.38 -2.63 -7.95
C GLY A 64 -10.89 -2.98 -8.07
N ALA A 65 -9.99 -2.15 -7.52
CA ALA A 65 -8.55 -2.29 -7.67
C ALA A 65 -7.94 -3.20 -6.60
N ASP A 66 -6.80 -3.81 -6.92
CA ASP A 66 -5.99 -4.57 -5.97
C ASP A 66 -4.72 -3.78 -5.63
N LEU A 67 -4.26 -3.91 -4.38
CA LEU A 67 -3.00 -3.39 -3.87
C LEU A 67 -2.35 -4.47 -3.02
N PHE A 68 -1.05 -4.73 -3.22
CA PHE A 68 -0.29 -5.65 -2.37
C PHE A 68 0.60 -4.87 -1.42
N VAL A 69 0.66 -5.32 -0.17
CA VAL A 69 1.53 -4.76 0.86
C VAL A 69 2.25 -5.91 1.57
N ALA A 70 3.56 -5.81 1.73
CA ALA A 70 4.32 -6.78 2.52
C ALA A 70 5.51 -6.11 3.19
N ASP A 71 6.07 -6.80 4.18
CA ASP A 71 7.36 -6.49 4.75
C ASP A 71 8.46 -7.23 3.99
N SER A 72 9.65 -6.65 4.00
CA SER A 72 10.88 -7.32 3.63
C SER A 72 11.25 -8.39 4.66
N GLU A 73 12.06 -9.35 4.22
CA GLU A 73 12.65 -10.32 5.13
C GLU A 73 13.48 -9.62 6.22
N PRO A 74 13.53 -10.17 7.46
CA PRO A 74 14.31 -9.60 8.54
C PRO A 74 15.78 -9.38 8.13
N GLY A 75 16.26 -8.14 8.26
CA GLY A 75 17.64 -7.77 7.90
C GLY A 75 17.84 -7.36 6.44
N VAL A 76 16.80 -7.48 5.60
CA VAL A 76 16.79 -6.90 4.24
C VAL A 76 16.14 -5.53 4.31
N SER A 77 16.93 -4.48 4.08
CA SER A 77 16.42 -3.12 3.93
C SER A 77 16.57 -2.68 2.48
N PHE A 78 15.50 -2.13 1.91
CA PHE A 78 15.57 -1.50 0.60
C PHE A 78 15.91 -0.02 0.77
N PRO A 79 16.82 0.54 -0.05
CA PRO A 79 17.01 1.97 -0.05
C PRO A 79 15.66 2.64 -0.36
N HIS A 80 15.30 3.65 0.43
CA HIS A 80 14.10 4.45 0.21
C HIS A 80 14.24 5.22 -1.10
N SER A 81 14.02 4.55 -2.23
CA SER A 81 14.10 5.14 -3.55
C SER A 81 12.70 5.42 -4.05
N LYS A 82 12.41 6.70 -4.28
CA LYS A 82 11.10 7.21 -4.71
C LYS A 82 10.91 6.98 -6.21
N GLN A 83 10.85 5.72 -6.65
CA GLN A 83 10.85 5.40 -8.09
C GLN A 83 9.46 5.21 -8.70
N VAL A 84 8.42 5.00 -7.89
CA VAL A 84 7.07 4.71 -8.38
C VAL A 84 6.05 5.57 -7.66
N ASN A 85 5.14 6.18 -8.43
CA ASN A 85 3.92 6.80 -7.91
C ASN A 85 2.73 5.91 -8.26
N ILE A 86 1.81 5.73 -7.32
CA ILE A 86 0.55 5.02 -7.54
C ILE A 86 -0.54 6.07 -7.73
N CYS A 87 -1.16 6.09 -8.92
CA CYS A 87 -2.26 7.00 -9.20
C CYS A 87 -3.58 6.36 -8.82
N ILE A 88 -4.36 7.02 -7.97
CA ILE A 88 -5.71 6.60 -7.62
C ILE A 88 -6.71 7.44 -8.43
N THR A 89 -7.45 6.78 -9.31
CA THR A 89 -8.48 7.44 -10.14
C THR A 89 -9.86 7.08 -9.62
N VAL A 90 -10.65 8.09 -9.30
CA VAL A 90 -12.05 7.93 -8.89
C VAL A 90 -12.96 8.78 -9.77
N SER A 91 -14.18 8.31 -10.02
CA SER A 91 -15.17 9.03 -10.82
C SER A 91 -15.96 10.08 -10.01
N ASP A 92 -15.83 10.05 -8.69
CA ASP A 92 -16.57 10.92 -7.77
C ASP A 92 -15.63 11.94 -7.11
N GLN A 93 -16.03 13.22 -7.14
CA GLN A 93 -15.21 14.32 -6.62
C GLN A 93 -15.18 14.37 -5.08
N GLU A 94 -16.25 13.94 -4.41
CA GLU A 94 -16.28 13.90 -2.94
C GLU A 94 -15.36 12.80 -2.42
N GLN A 95 -15.38 11.64 -3.07
CA GLN A 95 -14.46 10.54 -2.79
C GLN A 95 -12.99 10.96 -3.04
N ALA A 96 -12.71 11.69 -4.12
CA ALA A 96 -11.38 12.21 -4.39
C ALA A 96 -10.88 13.12 -3.26
N ARG A 97 -11.73 14.04 -2.79
CA ARG A 97 -11.41 14.93 -1.66
C ARG A 97 -11.19 14.13 -0.37
N ARG A 98 -12.05 13.15 -0.08
CA ARG A 98 -11.91 12.28 1.10
C ARG A 98 -10.58 11.53 1.08
N TYR A 99 -10.23 10.90 -0.04
CA TYR A 99 -8.95 10.20 -0.16
C TYR A 99 -7.76 11.15 -0.02
N TYR A 100 -7.82 12.32 -0.66
CA TYR A 100 -6.79 13.34 -0.52
C TYR A 100 -6.61 13.78 0.95
N ASP A 101 -7.70 14.10 1.64
CA ASP A 101 -7.68 14.56 3.03
C ASP A 101 -7.16 13.48 3.99
N SER A 102 -7.54 12.21 3.78
CA SER A 102 -7.02 11.09 4.58
C SER A 102 -5.54 10.82 4.28
N LEU A 103 -5.13 10.84 3.01
CA LEU A 103 -3.75 10.50 2.62
C LEU A 103 -2.73 11.59 2.99
N ARG A 104 -3.16 12.85 3.09
CA ARG A 104 -2.26 13.92 3.54
C ARG A 104 -2.00 13.92 5.05
N GLU A 105 -2.82 13.22 5.85
CA GLU A 105 -2.61 13.12 7.29
C GLU A 105 -1.34 12.31 7.58
N GLY A 106 -0.32 12.98 8.13
CA GLY A 106 1.00 12.36 8.38
C GLY A 106 1.87 12.18 7.13
N GLY A 107 1.32 12.44 5.94
CA GLY A 107 2.04 12.49 4.67
C GLY A 107 2.63 13.86 4.34
N ARG A 108 3.23 13.97 3.17
CA ARG A 108 3.74 15.21 2.59
C ARG A 108 3.01 15.53 1.31
N VAL A 109 2.31 16.66 1.29
CA VAL A 109 1.72 17.22 0.07
C VAL A 109 2.81 17.91 -0.74
N ASP A 110 3.02 17.46 -1.97
CA ASP A 110 3.88 18.13 -2.95
C ASP A 110 3.06 19.06 -3.87
N LEU A 111 1.80 18.70 -4.14
CA LEU A 111 0.85 19.49 -4.91
C LEU A 111 -0.54 19.43 -4.24
N GLU A 112 -1.04 20.59 -3.84
CA GLU A 112 -2.39 20.73 -3.28
C GLU A 112 -3.46 20.35 -4.31
N LEU A 113 -4.56 19.76 -3.82
CA LEU A 113 -5.68 19.31 -4.64
C LEU A 113 -6.31 20.50 -5.37
N GLN A 114 -6.22 20.49 -6.70
CA GLN A 114 -6.71 21.58 -7.54
C GLN A 114 -7.16 21.08 -8.92
N ALA A 115 -7.87 21.92 -9.66
CA ALA A 115 -8.17 21.65 -11.05
C ALA A 115 -6.94 21.87 -11.92
N ILE A 116 -6.73 20.97 -12.88
CA ILE A 116 -5.71 21.09 -13.92
C ILE A 116 -6.35 20.79 -15.28
N HIS A 117 -5.60 21.01 -16.37
CA HIS A 117 -6.16 20.96 -17.73
C HIS A 117 -6.83 19.63 -18.14
N PHE A 118 -6.47 18.50 -17.52
CA PHE A 118 -7.07 17.18 -17.80
C PHE A 118 -7.89 16.58 -16.65
N SER A 119 -7.97 17.23 -15.50
CA SER A 119 -8.71 16.72 -14.35
C SER A 119 -9.34 17.84 -13.53
N PRO A 120 -10.63 17.73 -13.15
CA PRO A 120 -11.25 18.70 -12.26
C PRO A 120 -10.63 18.72 -10.85
N LEU A 121 -10.01 17.62 -10.42
CA LEU A 121 -9.29 17.48 -9.16
C LEU A 121 -8.04 16.62 -9.36
N TYR A 122 -6.87 17.18 -9.04
CA TYR A 122 -5.58 16.52 -9.12
C TYR A 122 -4.67 17.05 -8.02
N ASP A 123 -3.96 16.14 -7.37
CA ASP A 123 -2.99 16.43 -6.33
C ASP A 123 -1.72 15.59 -6.55
N GLY A 124 -0.76 15.77 -5.65
CA GLY A 124 0.40 14.92 -5.53
C GLY A 124 0.84 14.85 -4.07
N ASN A 125 0.76 13.67 -3.49
CA ASN A 125 1.15 13.39 -2.11
C ASN A 125 2.18 12.25 -2.03
N ARG A 126 2.94 12.21 -0.93
CA ARG A 126 3.99 11.22 -0.64
C ARG A 126 4.05 10.85 0.82
#